data_AF-A0A5B8QSR1-F1
#
_entry.id   AF-A0A5B8QSR1-F1
#
_cell.length_a   1.000
_cell.length_b   1.000
_cell.length_c   1.000
_cell.angle_alpha   90.00
_cell.angle_beta   90.00
_cell.angle_gamma   90.00
#
_symmetry.space_group_name_H-M   'P 1'
#
loop_
_entity.id
_entity.type
_entity.pdbx_description
1 polymer ?
#
loop_
_entity_poly.entity_id
_entity_poly.type
_entity_poly.pdbx_seq_one_letter_code
_entity_poly.pdbx_strand_id
1 'polypeptide(L)' 'MNRKKKINETLKQKAKKANAKLHSSNKPKYVSKAERAAQAIAAETEMTQPIEQSAELVANENA' A
#
# COMPACT_ATOMS: atom_id res chain seq x y z
N MET A 1 18.92 5.12 40.38
CA MET A 1 19.25 4.00 39.45
C MET A 1 20.58 4.31 38.77
N ASN A 2 21.52 3.36 38.74
CA ASN A 2 22.83 3.56 38.12
C ASN A 2 22.73 4.17 36.71
N ARG A 3 23.58 5.15 36.39
CA ARG A 3 23.61 5.89 35.12
C ARG A 3 23.57 4.95 33.90
N LYS A 4 24.33 3.85 33.95
CA LYS A 4 24.34 2.79 32.94
C LYS A 4 22.96 2.19 32.66
N LYS A 5 22.19 1.90 33.71
CA LYS A 5 20.86 1.30 33.58
C LYS A 5 19.86 2.29 32.95
N LYS A 6 19.95 3.58 33.32
CA LYS A 6 19.10 4.65 32.76
C LYS A 6 19.36 4.83 31.26
N ILE A 7 20.62 4.86 30.83
CA ILE A 7 20.98 4.98 29.40
C ILE A 7 20.41 3.81 28.60
N ASN A 8 20.58 2.58 29.09
CA ASN A 8 20.09 1.38 28.42
C ASN A 8 18.56 1.36 28.29
N GLU A 9 17.84 1.80 29.32
CA GLU A 9 16.38 1.91 29.26
C GLU A 9 15.94 2.91 28.19
N THR A 10 16.56 4.10 28.13
CA THR A 10 16.23 5.12 27.13
C THR A 10 16.48 4.62 25.71
N LEU A 11 17.61 3.94 25.47
CA LEU A 11 17.94 3.36 24.17
C LEU A 11 16.93 2.29 23.74
N LYS A 12 16.57 1.38 24.66
CA LYS A 12 15.55 0.35 24.40
C LYS A 12 14.18 0.97 24.09
N GLN A 13 13.77 2.01 24.81
CA GLN A 13 12.52 2.71 24.55
C GLN A 13 12.51 3.38 23.17
N LYS A 14 13.61 4.02 22.76
CA LYS A 14 13.75 4.63 21.43
C LYS A 14 13.68 3.57 20.31
N ALA A 15 14.40 2.45 20.47
CA ALA A 15 14.37 1.35 19.52
C ALA A 15 12.95 0.75 19.37
N LYS A 16 12.24 0.51 20.48
CA LYS A 16 10.85 0.03 20.47
C LYS A 16 9.92 1.00 19.73
N LYS A 17 10.07 2.31 19.95
CA LYS A 17 9.27 3.33 19.24
C LYS A 17 9.56 3.36 17.74
N ALA A 18 10.83 3.17 17.33
CA ALA A 18 11.19 3.10 15.92
C ALA A 18 10.59 1.86 15.24
N ASN A 19 10.72 0.69 15.87
CA ASN A 19 10.17 -0.56 15.32
C ASN A 19 8.65 -0.53 15.24
N ALA A 20 7.96 0.02 16.25
CA ALA A 20 6.50 0.17 16.22
C ALA A 20 6.00 1.04 15.05
N LYS A 21 6.79 2.00 14.57
CA LYS A 21 6.47 2.81 13.38
C LYS A 21 6.67 2.05 12.07
N LEU A 22 7.61 1.10 12.04
CA LEU A 22 7.90 0.29 10.86
C LEU A 22 6.87 -0.83 10.66
N HIS A 23 6.21 -1.28 11.72
CA HIS A 23 5.19 -2.32 11.65
C HIS A 23 3.87 -1.77 11.12
N SER A 24 3.63 -1.92 9.81
CA SER A 24 2.27 -1.89 9.27
C SER A 24 1.57 -3.22 9.57
N SER A 25 0.28 -3.17 9.91
CA SER A 25 -0.49 -4.41 10.03
C SER A 25 -0.68 -5.00 8.63
N ASN A 26 -0.34 -6.28 8.45
CA ASN A 26 -0.59 -7.02 7.20
C ASN A 26 -2.09 -7.31 6.97
N LYS A 27 -2.99 -6.67 7.71
CA LYS A 27 -4.42 -6.83 7.56
C LYS A 27 -4.92 -5.72 6.63
N PRO A 28 -5.67 -6.03 5.58
CA PRO A 28 -6.31 -4.98 4.78
C PRO A 28 -7.23 -4.17 5.68
N LYS A 29 -7.19 -2.85 5.54
CA LYS A 29 -8.10 -1.96 6.26
C LYS A 29 -9.53 -2.35 5.90
N TYR A 30 -10.40 -2.48 6.90
CA TYR A 30 -11.81 -2.74 6.63
C TYR A 30 -12.38 -1.53 5.89
N VAL A 31 -12.72 -1.74 4.63
CA VAL A 31 -13.45 -0.79 3.79
C VAL A 31 -14.91 -1.17 3.78
N SER A 32 -15.80 -0.17 3.76
CA SER A 32 -17.24 -0.38 3.70
C SER A 32 -17.65 -1.10 2.40
N LYS A 33 -18.85 -1.71 2.37
CA LYS A 33 -19.35 -2.40 1.17
C LYS A 33 -19.37 -1.48 -0.07
N ALA A 34 -19.74 -0.21 0.12
CA ALA A 34 -19.76 0.78 -0.94
C ALA A 34 -18.36 1.09 -1.48
N GLU A 35 -17.38 1.31 -0.59
CA GLU A 35 -15.99 1.57 -1.01
C GLU A 35 -15.35 0.37 -1.69
N ARG A 36 -15.66 -0.86 -1.25
CA ARG A 36 -15.17 -2.09 -1.91
C ARG A 36 -15.73 -2.23 -3.33
N ALA A 37 -17.01 -1.92 -3.53
CA ALA A 37 -17.62 -1.94 -4.85
C ALA A 37 -17.00 -0.87 -5.77
N ALA A 38 -16.78 0.35 -5.26
CA ALA A 38 -16.13 1.42 -6.00
C ALA A 38 -14.68 1.06 -6.40
N GLN A 39 -13.91 0.44 -5.51
CA GLN A 39 -12.54 0.00 -5.80
C GLN A 39 -12.47 -1.16 -6.79
N ALA A 40 -13.42 -2.10 -6.74
CA ALA A 40 -13.50 -3.20 -7.70
C ALA A 40 -13.81 -2.69 -9.12
N ILE A 41 -14.77 -1.78 -9.25
CA ILE A 41 -15.12 -1.13 -10.53
C ILE A 41 -13.91 -0.35 -11.08
N ALA A 42 -13.23 0.43 -10.22
CA ALA A 42 -12.03 1.18 -10.63
C ALA A 42 -10.90 0.24 -11.12
N ALA A 43 -10.65 -0.86 -10.42
CA ALA A 43 -9.64 -1.85 -10.82
C ALA A 43 -9.98 -2.55 -12.16
N GLU A 44 -11.26 -2.84 -12.41
CA GLU A 44 -11.72 -3.40 -13.69
C GLU A 44 -11.59 -2.39 -14.85
N THR A 45 -11.84 -1.10 -14.58
CA THR A 45 -11.65 -0.04 -15.59
C THR A 45 -10.19 0.22 -15.91
N GLU A 46 -9.25 0.10 -14.96
CA GLU A 46 -7.82 0.28 -15.23
C GLU A 46 -7.22 -0.92 -16.00
N MET A 47 -7.76 -2.13 -15.84
CA MET A 47 -7.32 -3.34 -16.53
C MET A 47 -7.78 -3.43 -18.00
N THR A 48 -8.81 -2.66 -18.40
CA THR A 48 -9.37 -2.68 -19.76
C THR A 48 -8.74 -1.63 -20.69
N GLN A 49 -8.20 -0.54 -20.14
CA GLN A 49 -7.50 0.51 -20.89
C GLN A 49 -6.25 0.06 -21.70
N PRO A 50 -5.39 -0.87 -21.24
CA PRO A 50 -4.20 -1.24 -22.01
C PRO A 50 -4.51 -2.11 -23.25
N ILE A 51 -5.68 -2.76 -23.29
CA ILE A 51 -6.04 -3.67 -24.39
C ILE A 51 -6.69 -2.90 -25.55
N GLU A 52 -7.47 -1.86 -25.27
CA GLU A 52 -8.13 -1.07 -26.33
C GLU A 52 -7.14 -0.16 -27.08
N GLN A 53 -6.18 0.45 -26.36
CA GLN A 53 -5.17 1.31 -27.00
C GLN A 53 -4.20 0.55 -27.92
N SER A 54 -3.96 -0.74 -27.64
CA SER A 54 -3.10 -1.59 -28.48
C SER A 54 -3.84 -2.14 -29.71
N ALA A 55 -5.15 -2.35 -29.63
CA ALA A 55 -5.97 -2.79 -30.76
C ALA A 55 -6.19 -1.68 -31.80
N GLU A 56 -6.31 -0.42 -31.36
CA GLU A 56 -6.57 0.72 -32.26
C GLU A 56 -5.33 1.13 -33.10
N LEU A 57 -4.12 0.93 -32.58
CA LEU A 57 -2.88 1.21 -33.32
C LEU A 57 -2.62 0.21 -34.45
N VAL A 58 -2.93 -1.09 -34.24
CA VAL A 58 -2.72 -2.15 -35.25
C VAL A 58 -3.65 -2.00 -36.45
N ALA A 59 -4.83 -1.41 -36.26
CA ALA A 59 -5.79 -1.15 -37.33
C ALA A 59 -5.38 0.02 -38.24
N ASN A 60 -4.64 1.00 -37.72
CA ASN A 60 -4.26 2.21 -38.47
C ASN A 60 -2.91 2.09 -39.22
N GLU A 61 -2.09 1.07 -38.94
CA GLU A 61 -0.86 0.80 -39.71
C GLU A 61 -1.10 -0.03 -40.98
N ASN A 62 -2.31 -0.58 -41.16
CA ASN A 62 -2.67 -1.44 -42.30
C ASN A 62 -3.65 -0.78 -43.30
N ALA A 63 -3.82 0.55 -43.25
CA ALA A 63 -4.63 1.34 -44.18
C ALA A 63 -3.76 2.18 -45.13
#